data_AF-A0A2M8KGF2-F1
#
_entry.id   AF-A0A2M8KGF2-F1
#
_cell.length_a   1.000
_cell.length_b   1.000
_cell.length_c   1.000
_cell.angle_alpha   90.00
_cell.angle_beta   90.00
_cell.angle_gamma   90.00
#
_symmetry.space_group_name_H-M   'P 1'
#
loop_
_entity.id
_entity.type
_entity.pdbx_description
1 polymer ?
#
loop_
_entity_poly.entity_id
_entity_poly.type
_entity_poly.pdbx_seq_one_letter_code
_entity_poly.pdbx_strand_id
1 'polypeptide(L)'
;ELKKAKDCIAGHTILEMESSDAQASFFADQELLENEILTIEEQLGMIEKVTVADLSRVARDIFQPAKLNMALIGPFKEKSKFDRLLSS
;
A
#
# COMPACT_ATOMS: atom_id res chain seq x y z
N GLU A 1 6.35 -9.62 13.17
CA GLU A 1 5.85 -8.48 12.36
C GLU A 1 5.69 -8.79 10.88
N LEU A 2 6.74 -9.01 10.06
CA LEU A 2 6.57 -9.26 8.61
C LEU A 2 5.58 -10.39 8.28
N LYS A 3 5.74 -11.57 8.90
CA LYS A 3 4.81 -12.68 8.70
C LYS A 3 3.36 -12.30 9.02
N LYS A 4 3.14 -11.66 10.17
CA LYS A 4 1.81 -11.20 10.60
C LYS A 4 1.18 -10.22 9.60
N ALA A 5 1.98 -9.32 9.02
CA ALA A 5 1.51 -8.40 7.99
C ALA A 5 1.11 -9.13 6.70
N LYS A 6 1.92 -10.11 6.26
CA LYS A 6 1.58 -10.96 5.10
C LYS A 6 0.30 -11.77 5.32
N ASP A 7 0.19 -12.44 6.47
CA ASP A 7 -1.00 -13.20 6.85
C ASP A 7 -2.26 -12.30 6.87
N CYS A 8 -2.12 -11.06 7.36
CA CYS A 8 -3.19 -10.07 7.37
C CYS A 8 -3.62 -9.64 5.97
N ILE A 9 -2.67 -9.37 5.07
CA ILE A 9 -2.96 -9.03 3.67
C ILE A 9 -3.65 -10.20 3.00
N ALA A 10 -3.10 -11.42 3.12
CA ALA A 10 -3.70 -12.61 2.51
C ALA A 10 -5.13 -12.85 2.99
N GLY A 11 -5.39 -12.77 4.29
CA GLY A 11 -6.73 -12.92 4.85
C GLY A 11 -7.69 -11.85 4.33
N HIS A 12 -7.26 -10.59 4.28
CA HIS A 12 -8.09 -9.49 3.79
C HIS A 12 -8.43 -9.65 2.30
N THR A 13 -7.44 -9.94 1.45
CA THR A 13 -7.62 -10.13 0.01
C THR A 13 -8.60 -11.26 -0.28
N ILE A 14 -8.53 -12.39 0.45
CA ILE A 14 -9.47 -13.50 0.24
C ILE A 14 -10.90 -13.07 0.58
N LEU A 15 -11.11 -12.34 1.68
CA LEU A 15 -12.43 -11.85 2.08
C LEU A 15 -12.99 -10.82 1.10
N GLU A 16 -12.15 -9.97 0.50
CA GLU A 16 -12.59 -8.98 -0.50
C GLU A 16 -13.02 -9.63 -1.82
N MET A 17 -12.54 -10.84 -2.13
CA MET A 17 -12.78 -11.52 -3.41
C MET A 17 -13.96 -12.50 -3.39
N GLU A 18 -14.84 -12.42 -2.38
CA GLU A 18 -15.98 -13.33 -2.22
C GLU A 18 -17.11 -13.07 -3.25
N SER A 19 -17.25 -11.84 -3.74
CA SER A 19 -18.29 -11.47 -4.69
C SER A 19 -17.77 -11.41 -6.13
N SER A 20 -18.64 -11.73 -7.10
CA SER A 20 -18.27 -11.74 -8.52
C SER A 20 -17.97 -10.34 -9.06
N ASP A 21 -18.61 -9.30 -8.54
CA ASP A 21 -18.36 -7.90 -8.91
C ASP A 21 -17.00 -7.40 -8.40
N ALA A 22 -16.57 -7.84 -7.21
CA ALA A 22 -15.25 -7.57 -6.69
C ALA A 22 -14.17 -8.25 -7.56
N GLN A 23 -14.37 -9.52 -7.92
CA GLN A 23 -13.47 -10.24 -8.82
C GLN A 23 -13.39 -9.59 -10.21
N ALA A 24 -14.53 -9.19 -10.78
CA ALA A 24 -14.56 -8.51 -12.07
C ALA A 24 -13.79 -7.18 -12.04
N SER A 25 -13.97 -6.40 -10.97
CA SER A 25 -13.25 -5.13 -10.79
C SER A 25 -11.75 -5.35 -10.63
N PHE A 26 -11.35 -6.34 -9.82
CA PHE A 26 -9.94 -6.71 -9.62
C PHE A 26 -9.22 -7.06 -10.93
N PHE A 27 -9.85 -7.85 -11.81
CA PHE A 27 -9.25 -8.20 -13.10
C PHE A 27 -9.29 -7.04 -14.10
N ALA A 28 -10.37 -6.25 -14.11
CA ALA A 28 -10.49 -5.10 -14.99
C ALA A 28 -9.44 -4.03 -14.66
N ASP A 29 -9.23 -3.73 -13.38
CA ASP A 29 -8.25 -2.72 -12.95
C ASP A 29 -6.82 -3.11 -13.36
N GLN A 30 -6.45 -4.39 -13.22
CA GLN A 30 -5.14 -4.89 -13.64
C GLN A 30 -4.94 -4.77 -15.16
N GLU A 31 -5.89 -5.22 -15.97
CA GLU A 31 -5.78 -5.14 -17.43
C GLU A 31 -5.70 -3.66 -17.89
N LEU A 32 -6.52 -2.79 -17.29
CA LEU A 32 -6.60 -1.39 -17.70
C LEU A 32 -5.36 -0.57 -17.30
N LEU A 33 -4.75 -0.86 -16.15
CA LEU A 33 -3.62 -0.08 -15.62
C LEU A 33 -2.26 -0.70 -15.96
N GLU A 34 -2.19 -2.03 -15.99
CA GLU A 34 -0.93 -2.78 -16.06
C GLU A 34 -0.80 -3.60 -17.36
N ASN A 35 -1.88 -3.81 -18.13
CA ASN A 35 -1.96 -4.75 -19.27
C ASN A 35 -1.45 -6.16 -18.91
N GLU A 36 -1.74 -6.58 -17.68
CA GLU A 36 -1.41 -7.89 -17.13
C GLU A 36 -2.60 -8.36 -16.30
N ILE A 37 -2.80 -9.68 -16.21
CA ILE A 37 -3.81 -10.28 -15.35
C ILE A 37 -3.12 -11.33 -14.49
N LEU A 38 -2.99 -11.04 -13.19
CA LEU A 38 -2.53 -12.00 -12.19
C LEU A 38 -3.72 -12.64 -11.49
N THR A 39 -3.62 -13.93 -11.23
CA THR A 39 -4.52 -14.62 -10.28
C THR A 39 -4.21 -14.17 -8.85
N ILE A 40 -5.20 -14.34 -7.96
CA ILE A 40 -5.04 -14.03 -6.54
C ILE A 40 -3.90 -14.88 -5.95
N GLU A 41 -3.80 -16.14 -6.33
CA GLU A 41 -2.75 -17.06 -5.88
C GLU A 41 -1.36 -16.60 -6.31
N GLU A 42 -1.21 -16.10 -7.54
CA GLU A 42 0.05 -15.55 -8.03
C GLU A 42 0.44 -14.29 -7.26
N GLN A 43 -0.51 -13.38 -7.05
CA GLN A 43 -0.28 -12.14 -6.30
C GLN A 43 0.12 -12.43 -4.85
N LEU A 44 -0.58 -13.33 -4.16
CA LEU A 44 -0.21 -13.77 -2.81
C LEU A 44 1.14 -14.49 -2.79
N GLY A 45 1.45 -15.28 -3.82
CA GLY A 45 2.75 -15.91 -3.99
C GLY A 45 3.90 -14.91 -4.14
N MET A 46 3.66 -13.75 -4.75
CA MET A 46 4.64 -12.66 -4.82
C MET A 46 4.83 -12.00 -3.45
N ILE A 47 3.75 -11.75 -2.71
CA ILE A 47 3.79 -11.20 -1.35
C ILE A 47 4.58 -12.12 -0.41
N GLU A 48 4.40 -13.43 -0.52
CA GLU A 48 5.14 -14.40 0.29
C GLU A 48 6.66 -14.35 0.06
N LYS A 49 7.12 -13.98 -1.13
CA LYS A 49 8.55 -13.85 -1.44
C LYS A 49 9.20 -12.59 -0.85
N VAL A 50 8.42 -11.60 -0.39
CA VAL A 50 8.95 -10.33 0.12
C VAL A 50 9.83 -10.55 1.36
N THR A 51 11.01 -9.95 1.38
CA THR A 51 11.94 -10.05 2.51
C THR A 51 12.03 -8.77 3.34
N VAL A 52 12.64 -8.85 4.53
CA VAL A 52 12.93 -7.67 5.35
C VAL A 52 13.90 -6.70 4.64
N ALA A 53 14.79 -7.22 3.80
CA ALA A 53 15.69 -6.40 3.01
C ALA A 53 14.93 -5.59 1.96
N ASP A 54 13.93 -6.19 1.30
CA ASP A 54 13.05 -5.49 0.36
C ASP A 54 12.28 -4.36 1.06
N LEU A 55 11.73 -4.65 2.24
CA LEU A 55 11.07 -3.62 3.04
C LEU A 55 12.00 -2.46 3.38
N SER A 56 13.22 -2.76 3.84
CA SER A 56 14.21 -1.74 4.19
C SER A 56 14.63 -0.91 2.97
N ARG A 57 14.72 -1.54 1.79
CA ARG A 57 15.02 -0.87 0.52
C ARG A 57 13.88 0.07 0.13
N VAL A 58 12.65 -0.41 0.10
CA VAL A 58 11.47 0.37 -0.31
C VAL A 58 11.16 1.48 0.71
N ALA A 59 11.31 1.23 2.01
CA ALA A 59 11.12 2.24 3.04
C ALA A 59 12.06 3.44 2.85
N ARG A 60 13.32 3.20 2.49
CA ARG A 60 14.27 4.28 2.18
C ARG A 60 13.93 5.05 0.91
N ASP A 61 13.28 4.41 -0.06
CA ASP A 61 12.86 5.09 -1.28
C ASP A 61 11.55 5.90 -1.09
N ILE A 62 10.62 5.40 -0.29
CA ILE A 62 9.33 6.06 -0.04
C ILE A 62 9.48 7.20 0.98
N PHE A 63 10.08 6.92 2.15
CA PHE A 63 10.15 7.89 3.27
C PHE A 63 11.34 8.84 3.13
N GLN A 64 11.34 9.61 2.04
CA GLN A 64 12.33 10.65 1.80
C GLN A 64 11.77 12.01 2.23
N PRO A 65 12.51 12.84 3.00
CA PRO A 65 12.03 14.16 3.43
C PRO A 65 11.53 15.03 2.27
N ALA A 66 12.20 14.97 1.11
CA ALA A 66 11.82 15.72 -0.09
C ALA A 66 10.50 15.27 -0.74
N LYS A 67 9.99 14.07 -0.41
CA LYS A 67 8.74 13.51 -0.95
C LYS A 67 7.56 13.66 0.03
N LEU A 68 7.77 14.18 1.24
CA LEU A 68 6.72 14.28 2.25
C LEU A 68 5.77 15.44 1.96
N ASN A 69 4.47 15.16 1.97
CA ASN A 69 3.40 16.15 1.80
C ASN A 69 2.41 16.04 2.96
N MET A 70 1.85 17.16 3.40
CA MET A 70 0.83 17.20 4.46
C MET A 70 -0.33 18.09 4.06
N ALA A 71 -1.56 17.55 4.20
CA ALA A 71 -2.80 18.29 4.09
C ALA A 71 -3.49 18.33 5.47
N LEU A 72 -3.90 19.53 5.91
CA LEU A 72 -4.58 19.75 7.19
C LEU A 72 -5.89 20.50 6.94
N ILE A 73 -6.98 19.99 7.51
CA ILE A 73 -8.32 20.60 7.38
C ILE A 73 -8.87 20.86 8.80
N GLY A 74 -9.21 22.11 9.09
CA GLY A 74 -9.73 22.52 10.40
C GLY A 74 -9.48 23.99 10.72
N PRO A 75 -10.05 24.53 11.83
CA PRO A 75 -9.92 25.92 12.23
C PRO A 75 -8.57 26.19 12.91
N PHE A 76 -7.48 26.12 12.16
CA PHE A 76 -6.13 26.35 12.68
C PHE A 76 -5.77 27.83 12.58
N LYS A 77 -5.37 28.43 13.71
CA LYS A 77 -4.93 29.85 13.75
C LYS A 77 -3.45 30.03 13.40
N GLU A 78 -2.63 28.99 13.61
CA GLU A 78 -1.18 29.07 13.45
C GLU A 78 -0.67 27.88 12.63
N LYS A 79 -0.34 28.12 11.36
CA LYS A 79 0.23 27.11 10.45
C LYS A 79 1.60 26.60 10.95
N SER A 80 2.38 27.48 11.57
CA SER A 80 3.77 27.22 12.00
C SER A 80 3.93 26.12 13.04
N LYS A 81 2.85 25.73 13.73
CA LYS A 81 2.86 24.59 14.67
C LYS A 81 3.14 23.25 13.98
N PHE A 82 2.86 23.17 12.68
CA PHE A 82 2.95 21.92 11.92
C PHE A 82 4.19 21.83 11.03
N ASP A 83 4.91 22.94 10.83
CA ASP A 83 6.07 23.00 9.92
C ASP A 83 7.17 21.98 10.30
N ARG A 84 7.33 21.70 11.60
CA ARG A 84 8.34 20.76 12.09
C ARG A 84 8.00 19.28 11.84
N LEU A 85 6.75 18.96 11.51
CA LEU A 85 6.32 17.56 11.34
C LEU A 85 6.85 16.92 10.04
N LEU A 86 7.22 17.74 9.07
CA LEU A 86 7.82 17.29 7.81
C LEU A 86 9.33 17.57 7.74
N SER A 87 9.89 18.22 8.77
CA SER A 87 11.28 18.62 8.83
C SER A 87 12.09 17.51 9.54
N SER A 88 12.48 16.48 8.79
CA SER A 88 13.45 15.46 9.21
C SER A 88 14.78 15.68 8.51
#